data_AF-A0A2D5ZBQ4-F1
#
_entry.id   AF-A0A2D5ZBQ4-F1
#
_cell.length_a   1.000
_cell.length_b   1.000
_cell.length_c   1.000
_cell.angle_alpha   90.00
_cell.angle_beta   90.00
_cell.angle_gamma   90.00
#
_symmetry.space_group_name_H-M   'P 1'
#
loop_
_entity.id
_entity.type
_entity.pdbx_description
1 polymer ?
#
loop_
_entity_poly.entity_id
_entity_poly.type
_entity_poly.pdbx_seq_one_letter_code
_entity_poly.pdbx_strand_id
1 'polypeptide(L)'
;MNPTTHIPAPPPRPDDAHKGTFGTVIVIGGCRTMIGAPSLAASAALRAGAGLVKIASSGKVVPHALTIEPGATGLVLPPRPVAVSAILNRADPDGRAVLAVGPGLGRRRRAA
;
A
#
# COMPACT_ATOMS: atom_id res chain seq x y z
N MET A 1 17.67 25.73 15.56
CA MET A 1 17.17 24.37 15.91
C MET A 1 17.33 23.49 14.70
N ASN A 2 18.13 22.42 14.79
CA ASN A 2 18.36 21.53 13.65
C ASN A 2 17.24 20.45 13.63
N PRO A 3 16.40 20.35 12.58
CA PRO A 3 15.22 19.49 12.57
C PRO A 3 15.52 17.98 12.57
N THR A 4 16.78 17.57 12.55
CA THR A 4 17.22 16.17 12.46
C THR A 4 17.40 15.45 13.80
N THR A 5 17.22 16.12 14.95
CA THR A 5 17.57 15.53 16.25
C THR A 5 16.41 14.77 16.92
N HIS A 6 15.19 14.80 16.41
CA HIS A 6 14.04 14.16 17.05
C HIS A 6 13.42 13.06 16.16
N ILE A 7 14.16 11.97 15.94
CA ILE A 7 13.58 10.76 15.35
C ILE A 7 12.68 10.13 16.43
N PRO A 8 11.37 9.99 16.20
CA PRO A 8 10.49 9.34 17.17
C PRO A 8 10.94 7.89 17.36
N ALA A 9 10.95 7.43 18.61
CA ALA A 9 11.24 6.03 18.91
C ALA A 9 10.20 5.13 18.22
N PRO A 10 10.61 3.95 17.71
CA PRO A 10 9.66 2.99 17.16
C PRO A 10 8.67 2.55 18.26
N PRO A 11 7.40 2.25 17.91
CA PRO A 11 6.42 1.78 18.87
C PRO A 11 6.84 0.42 19.47
N PRO A 12 6.48 0.13 20.73
CA PRO A 12 6.78 -1.15 21.36
C PRO A 12 6.15 -2.31 20.58
N ARG A 13 6.80 -3.49 20.66
CA ARG A 13 6.28 -4.73 20.06
C ARG A 13 6.00 -5.75 21.18
N PRO A 14 4.74 -5.87 21.64
CA PRO A 14 4.35 -6.88 22.62
C PRO A 14 4.63 -8.30 22.14
N ASP A 15 4.95 -9.21 23.06
CA ASP A 15 5.24 -10.61 22.73
C ASP A 15 4.03 -11.38 22.21
N ASP A 16 2.81 -10.94 22.57
CA ASP A 16 1.54 -11.49 22.13
C ASP A 16 0.97 -10.79 20.86
N ALA A 17 1.75 -9.89 20.26
CA ALA A 17 1.32 -9.13 19.10
C ALA A 17 1.26 -9.98 17.82
N HIS A 18 0.39 -9.59 16.88
CA HIS A 18 0.28 -10.21 15.57
C HIS A 18 0.28 -9.16 14.46
N LYS A 19 0.24 -9.62 13.20
CA LYS A 19 0.24 -8.75 12.01
C LYS A 19 -0.84 -7.64 12.00
N GLY A 20 -1.93 -7.79 12.75
CA GLY A 20 -2.98 -6.77 12.86
C GLY A 20 -2.63 -5.65 13.85
N THR A 21 -1.76 -5.93 14.83
CA THR A 21 -1.30 -4.98 15.85
C THR A 21 -0.49 -3.84 15.25
N PHE A 22 0.27 -4.11 14.19
CA PHE A 22 1.20 -3.17 13.56
C PHE A 22 0.60 -2.41 12.37
N GLY A 23 -0.73 -2.34 12.30
CA GLY A 23 -1.46 -1.58 11.29
C GLY A 23 -1.41 -2.18 9.88
N THR A 24 -2.20 -1.55 9.00
CA THR A 24 -2.30 -1.91 7.59
C THR A 24 -1.92 -0.73 6.71
N VAL A 25 -1.12 -0.97 5.68
CA VAL A 25 -0.83 0.02 4.63
C VAL A 25 -1.39 -0.48 3.30
N ILE A 26 -2.12 0.38 2.59
CA ILE A 26 -2.59 0.10 1.22
C ILE A 26 -1.88 1.07 0.27
N VAL A 27 -1.02 0.53 -0.59
CA VAL A 27 -0.32 1.27 -1.63
C VAL A 27 -1.17 1.29 -2.89
N ILE A 28 -1.72 2.45 -3.24
CA ILE A 28 -2.53 2.66 -4.44
C ILE A 28 -1.64 3.26 -5.53
N GLY A 29 -1.26 2.42 -6.49
CA GLY A 29 -0.17 2.78 -7.39
C GLY A 29 -0.02 1.88 -8.61
N GLY A 30 0.98 2.18 -9.42
CA GLY A 30 1.40 1.40 -10.57
C GLY A 30 0.66 1.71 -11.86
N CYS A 31 1.39 1.62 -12.95
CA CYS A 31 0.88 1.69 -14.31
C CYS A 31 1.76 0.82 -15.22
N ARG A 32 1.37 0.69 -16.50
CA ARG A 32 2.06 -0.18 -17.48
C ARG A 32 3.57 0.03 -17.55
N THR A 33 4.05 1.26 -17.33
CA THR A 33 5.47 1.62 -17.43
C THR A 33 6.17 1.76 -16.07
N MET A 34 5.44 1.68 -14.96
CA MET A 34 5.97 1.88 -13.60
C MET A 34 5.41 0.82 -12.64
N ILE A 35 5.49 -0.44 -13.05
CA ILE A 35 4.93 -1.58 -12.29
C ILE A 35 5.62 -1.82 -10.94
N GLY A 36 6.92 -1.50 -10.83
CA GLY A 36 7.70 -1.73 -9.61
C GLY A 36 7.55 -0.64 -8.55
N ALA A 37 7.05 0.55 -8.91
CA ALA A 37 6.88 1.66 -7.98
C ALA A 37 6.00 1.31 -6.75
N PRO A 38 4.81 0.70 -6.90
CA PRO A 38 4.04 0.26 -5.73
C PRO A 38 4.72 -0.85 -4.94
N SER A 39 5.48 -1.74 -5.57
CA SER A 39 6.23 -2.80 -4.87
C SER A 39 7.34 -2.24 -3.99
N LEU A 40 8.10 -1.24 -4.47
CA LEU A 40 9.13 -0.58 -3.68
C LEU A 40 8.52 0.16 -2.47
N ALA A 41 7.40 0.84 -2.66
CA ALA A 41 6.66 1.48 -1.57
C ALA A 41 6.12 0.44 -0.57
N ALA A 42 5.64 -0.70 -1.04
CA ALA A 42 5.18 -1.80 -0.19
C ALA A 42 6.33 -2.41 0.62
N SER A 43 7.48 -2.67 -0.02
CA SER A 43 8.70 -3.13 0.67
C SER A 43 9.14 -2.12 1.74
N ALA A 44 9.11 -0.82 1.43
CA ALA A 44 9.46 0.21 2.41
C ALA A 44 8.51 0.19 3.62
N ALA A 45 7.21 0.03 3.41
CA ALA A 45 6.22 -0.08 4.49
C ALA A 45 6.45 -1.33 5.36
N LEU A 46 6.69 -2.50 4.74
CA LEU A 46 7.03 -3.74 5.45
C LEU A 46 8.31 -3.58 6.30
N ARG A 47 9.36 -2.99 5.71
CA ARG A 47 10.63 -2.72 6.39
C ARG A 47 10.49 -1.71 7.53
N ALA A 48 9.57 -0.75 7.39
CA ALA A 48 9.23 0.21 8.44
C ALA A 48 8.41 -0.41 9.59
N GLY A 49 7.94 -1.64 9.45
CA GLY A 49 7.24 -2.38 10.51
C GLY A 49 5.73 -2.50 10.33
N ALA A 50 5.17 -2.11 9.17
CA ALA A 50 3.75 -2.35 8.90
C ALA A 50 3.43 -3.84 8.97
N GLY A 51 2.38 -4.20 9.71
CA GLY A 51 2.03 -5.60 9.92
C GLY A 51 1.34 -6.23 8.71
N LEU A 52 0.57 -5.44 7.96
CA LEU A 52 -0.08 -5.83 6.72
C LEU A 52 0.17 -4.79 5.64
N VAL A 53 0.53 -5.24 4.44
CA VAL A 53 0.68 -4.36 3.28
C VAL A 53 -0.10 -4.91 2.08
N LYS A 54 -0.85 -4.03 1.42
CA LYS A 54 -1.66 -4.35 0.24
C LYS A 54 -1.25 -3.46 -0.93
N ILE A 55 -1.04 -4.04 -2.10
CA ILE A 55 -0.81 -3.30 -3.35
C ILE A 55 -2.14 -3.25 -4.11
N ALA A 56 -2.70 -2.05 -4.21
CA ALA A 56 -3.92 -1.77 -4.94
C ALA A 56 -3.62 -1.17 -6.32
N SER A 57 -3.94 -1.90 -7.38
CA SER A 57 -3.67 -1.46 -8.76
C SER A 57 -4.61 -2.11 -9.77
N SER A 58 -4.44 -1.82 -11.05
CA SER A 58 -5.15 -2.54 -12.11
C SER A 58 -4.80 -4.04 -12.11
N GLY A 59 -5.71 -4.89 -12.57
CA GLY A 59 -5.47 -6.34 -12.66
C GLY A 59 -4.29 -6.74 -13.57
N LYS A 60 -3.83 -5.83 -14.42
CA LYS A 60 -2.62 -6.01 -15.25
C LYS A 60 -1.32 -5.72 -14.51
N VAL A 61 -1.37 -5.04 -13.36
CA VAL A 61 -0.19 -4.64 -12.59
C VAL A 61 -0.02 -5.52 -11.35
N VAL A 62 -1.13 -5.85 -10.68
CA VAL A 62 -1.10 -6.58 -9.40
C VAL A 62 -0.26 -7.87 -9.46
N PRO A 63 -0.43 -8.79 -10.43
CA PRO A 63 0.35 -10.02 -10.47
C PRO A 63 1.86 -9.77 -10.55
N HIS A 64 2.29 -8.83 -11.40
CA HIS A 64 3.70 -8.48 -11.55
C HIS A 64 4.26 -7.78 -10.32
N ALA A 65 3.47 -6.89 -9.70
CA ALA A 65 3.88 -6.19 -8.49
C ALA A 65 4.11 -7.15 -7.32
N LEU A 66 3.29 -8.21 -7.21
CA LEU A 66 3.45 -9.26 -6.19
C LEU A 66 4.62 -10.22 -6.48
N THR A 67 5.05 -10.36 -7.73
CA THR A 67 6.31 -11.05 -8.02
C THR A 67 7.52 -10.29 -7.49
N ILE A 68 7.46 -8.95 -7.50
CA ILE A 68 8.55 -8.09 -7.01
C ILE A 68 8.57 -8.02 -5.47
N GLU A 69 7.39 -7.86 -4.84
CA GLU A 69 7.25 -7.83 -3.38
C GLU A 69 6.23 -8.88 -2.91
N PRO A 70 6.67 -10.13 -2.67
CA PRO A 70 5.79 -11.23 -2.28
C PRO A 70 5.30 -11.15 -0.83
N GLY A 71 5.88 -10.27 0.01
CA GLY A 71 5.39 -10.01 1.36
C GLY A 71 4.10 -9.18 1.41
N ALA A 72 3.71 -8.56 0.29
CA ALA A 72 2.45 -7.83 0.15
C ALA A 72 1.32 -8.72 -0.36
N THR A 73 0.08 -8.25 -0.20
CA THR A 73 -1.11 -8.87 -0.81
C THR A 73 -1.69 -7.97 -1.91
N GLY A 74 -2.37 -8.56 -2.89
CA GLY A 74 -2.91 -7.83 -4.04
C GLY A 74 -4.35 -7.39 -3.87
N LEU A 75 -4.66 -6.17 -4.33
CA LEU A 75 -6.03 -5.66 -4.44
C LEU A 75 -6.27 -5.16 -5.86
N VAL A 76 -7.13 -5.84 -6.62
CA VAL A 76 -7.44 -5.44 -7.98
C VAL A 76 -8.48 -4.34 -7.97
N LEU A 77 -8.10 -3.16 -8.49
CA LEU A 77 -8.98 -2.01 -8.62
C LEU A 77 -9.65 -1.96 -9.99
N PRO A 78 -10.98 -1.78 -10.05
CA PRO A 78 -11.73 -1.60 -11.28
C PRO A 78 -11.44 -0.22 -11.87
N PRO A 79 -11.71 -0.01 -13.17
CA PRO A 79 -11.51 1.27 -13.82
C PRO A 79 -12.45 2.37 -13.31
N ARG A 80 -13.59 2.01 -12.68
CA ARG A 80 -14.62 2.96 -12.22
C ARG A 80 -14.39 3.41 -10.78
N PRO A 81 -14.31 4.74 -10.50
CA PRO A 81 -14.04 5.26 -9.15
C PRO A 81 -15.02 4.79 -8.07
N VAL A 82 -16.33 4.73 -8.37
CA VAL A 82 -17.35 4.27 -7.40
C VAL A 82 -17.09 2.85 -6.90
N ALA A 83 -16.52 2.00 -7.76
CA ALA A 83 -16.20 0.63 -7.42
C ALA A 83 -14.84 0.49 -6.70
N VAL A 84 -13.97 1.52 -6.75
CA VAL A 84 -12.72 1.56 -5.98
C VAL A 84 -13.02 1.69 -4.49
N SER A 85 -13.87 2.63 -4.09
CA SER A 85 -14.22 2.83 -2.67
C SER A 85 -14.84 1.57 -2.05
N ALA A 86 -15.73 0.88 -2.77
CA ALA A 86 -16.32 -0.36 -2.28
C ALA A 86 -15.28 -1.46 -2.02
N ILE A 87 -14.25 -1.55 -2.87
CA ILE A 87 -13.17 -2.52 -2.70
C ILE A 87 -12.24 -2.13 -1.55
N LEU A 88 -11.91 -0.84 -1.42
CA LEU A 88 -11.11 -0.35 -0.29
C LEU A 88 -11.83 -0.56 1.04
N ASN A 89 -13.13 -0.26 1.12
CA ASN A 89 -13.95 -0.50 2.31
C ASN A 89 -14.02 -1.99 2.66
N ARG A 90 -14.10 -2.88 1.66
CA ARG A 90 -14.04 -4.33 1.93
C ARG A 90 -12.65 -4.79 2.38
N ALA A 91 -11.60 -4.17 1.85
CA ALA A 91 -10.23 -4.47 2.22
C ALA A 91 -9.86 -3.93 3.61
N ASP A 92 -10.54 -2.91 4.10
CA ASP A 92 -10.32 -2.29 5.40
C ASP A 92 -11.66 -1.87 6.02
N PRO A 93 -12.45 -2.83 6.52
CA PRO A 93 -13.80 -2.57 7.03
C PRO A 93 -13.80 -1.65 8.25
N ASP A 94 -12.71 -1.63 9.01
CA ASP A 94 -12.57 -0.82 10.21
C ASP A 94 -12.04 0.60 9.93
N GLY A 95 -11.67 0.91 8.67
CA GLY A 95 -11.15 2.22 8.26
C GLY A 95 -9.83 2.60 8.94
N ARG A 96 -8.99 1.62 9.28
CA ARG A 96 -7.74 1.83 10.03
C ARG A 96 -6.49 1.85 9.16
N ALA A 97 -6.62 1.56 7.87
CA ALA A 97 -5.49 1.48 6.97
C ALA A 97 -4.97 2.87 6.59
N VAL A 98 -3.64 2.98 6.50
CA VAL A 98 -2.98 4.13 5.91
C VAL A 98 -2.92 3.93 4.39
N LEU A 99 -3.38 4.92 3.63
CA LEU A 99 -3.35 4.88 2.17
C LEU A 99 -2.15 5.66 1.62
N ALA A 100 -1.26 4.97 0.91
CA ALA A 100 -0.18 5.59 0.15
C ALA A 100 -0.58 5.67 -1.33
N VAL A 101 -1.01 6.85 -1.80
CA VAL A 101 -1.56 7.05 -3.14
C VAL A 101 -0.56 7.78 -4.04
N GLY A 102 -0.33 7.28 -5.24
CA GLY A 102 0.55 7.95 -6.22
C GLY A 102 1.69 7.12 -6.79
N PRO A 103 2.37 6.21 -6.05
CA PRO A 103 3.56 5.51 -6.54
C PRO A 103 3.34 4.85 -7.90
N GLY A 104 3.87 5.45 -8.96
CA GLY A 104 3.73 4.93 -10.32
C GLY A 104 2.33 5.03 -10.96
N LEU A 105 1.38 5.81 -10.44
CA LEU A 105 0.05 5.98 -11.09
C LEU A 105 0.14 6.60 -12.50
N GLY A 106 1.21 7.35 -12.76
CA GLY A 106 1.35 8.13 -13.99
C GLY A 106 0.51 9.40 -13.97
N ARG A 107 0.63 10.21 -15.03
CA ARG A 107 -0.01 11.53 -15.14
C ARG A 107 -1.06 11.61 -16.25
N ARG A 108 -1.27 10.52 -17.00
CA ARG A 108 -2.25 10.52 -18.08
C ARG A 108 -3.65 10.54 -17.49
N ARG A 109 -4.45 11.50 -17.93
CA ARG A 109 -5.89 11.53 -17.65
C ARG A 109 -6.46 10.20 -18.15
N ARG A 110 -7.08 9.40 -17.27
CA ARG A 110 -7.86 8.25 -17.73
C ARG A 110 -9.03 8.83 -18.54
N ALA A 111 -9.16 8.38 -19.79
CA ALA A 111 -10.39 8.63 -20.55
C ALA A 111 -11.54 8.05 -19.73
N ALA A 112 -12.55 8.87 -19.48
CA ALA A 112 -13.73 8.54 -18.69
C ALA A 112 -14.49 7.36 -19.28
#